data_AF-A0A933RAZ7-F1
#
_entry.id   AF-A0A933RAZ7-F1
#
_cell.length_a   1.000
_cell.length_b   1.000
_cell.length_c   1.000
_cell.angle_alpha   90.00
_cell.angle_beta   90.00
_cell.angle_gamma   90.00
#
_symmetry.space_group_name_H-M   'P 1'
#
loop_
_entity.id
_entity.type
_entity.pdbx_description
1 polymer ?
#
loop_
_entity_poly.entity_id
_entity_poly.type
_entity_poly.pdbx_seq_one_letter_code
_entity_poly.pdbx_strand_id
1 'polypeptide(L)'
;MPDDGGLVLVEVDNDSPLPVAVAFAGPPVLCSRPPVDVPVQGIDLPAGARVLPLGHRATITVALGRGRAYVDRALPASLPNSAQVANGWLAIVERAGRFDLPDRSLVEMVTEARCDIALRGLGSADDPAEHLFGAHQLVRMLGGRDDVMPDVAEAVERLARRLRRAGESPGEPAGESAAALDAAEAVARLAGDDRAAADVDAVRRHLAARGALGDRVWMPTLPQPTAARRVATIERMLARGTDLLPDGIPAGWWGTDFEVHGVPTSPGSSVSFAVRWHGERPAVLWETTGPSATLTASRAAPGWTTDRPAGDALWPAPGRNASVPSGSDQPASFS
;
A
#
# COMPACT_ATOMS: atom_id res chain seq x y z
N MET A 1 11.20 -15.03 -10.49
CA MET A 1 11.97 -13.83 -10.86
C MET A 1 12.59 -14.13 -12.24
N PRO A 2 12.82 -13.16 -13.14
CA PRO A 2 13.54 -13.44 -14.38
C PRO A 2 15.01 -13.63 -13.99
N ASP A 3 15.38 -14.87 -13.70
CA ASP A 3 16.63 -15.23 -13.04
C ASP A 3 17.77 -15.39 -14.04
N ASP A 4 18.06 -14.34 -14.80
CA ASP A 4 19.33 -14.29 -15.55
C ASP A 4 20.53 -14.00 -14.62
N GLY A 5 20.42 -14.42 -13.34
CA GLY A 5 21.53 -14.76 -12.44
C GLY A 5 22.32 -13.60 -11.83
N GLY A 6 21.71 -12.43 -11.60
CA GLY A 6 22.36 -11.32 -10.90
C GLY A 6 22.94 -10.23 -11.80
N LEU A 7 22.29 -9.98 -12.94
CA LEU A 7 22.50 -8.78 -13.75
C LEU A 7 21.84 -7.56 -13.08
N VAL A 8 22.56 -6.44 -13.02
CA VAL A 8 22.01 -5.13 -12.65
C VAL A 8 21.89 -4.29 -13.91
N LEU A 9 20.68 -3.87 -14.27
CA LEU A 9 20.45 -2.97 -15.40
C LEU A 9 20.74 -1.53 -14.98
N VAL A 10 21.50 -0.83 -15.82
CA VAL A 10 21.78 0.60 -15.65
C VAL A 10 21.38 1.31 -16.93
N GLU A 11 20.48 2.26 -16.80
CA GLU A 11 20.07 3.18 -17.87
C GLU A 11 20.66 4.56 -17.57
N VAL A 12 21.30 5.17 -18.56
CA VAL A 12 21.88 6.50 -18.44
C VAL A 12 21.34 7.37 -19.55
N ASP A 13 20.65 8.43 -19.14
CA ASP A 13 20.12 9.48 -20.01
C ASP A 13 21.05 10.69 -20.02
N ASN A 14 21.27 11.26 -21.21
CA ASN A 14 22.02 12.49 -21.35
C ASN A 14 21.11 13.69 -21.68
N ASP A 15 20.72 14.43 -20.64
CA ASP A 15 20.01 15.70 -20.77
C ASP A 15 20.94 16.90 -20.99
N SER A 16 22.27 16.71 -20.97
CA SER A 16 23.24 17.76 -21.29
C SER A 16 23.14 18.17 -22.76
N PRO A 17 23.30 19.45 -23.12
CA PRO A 17 23.37 19.89 -24.52
C PRO A 17 24.62 19.36 -25.26
N LEU A 18 25.58 18.76 -24.56
CA LEU A 18 26.83 18.22 -25.12
C LEU A 18 26.87 16.69 -25.02
N PRO A 19 27.58 16.00 -25.93
CA PRO A 19 27.86 14.58 -25.78
C PRO A 19 28.75 14.35 -24.55
N VAL A 20 28.47 13.27 -23.83
CA VAL A 20 29.24 12.84 -22.66
C VAL A 20 29.80 11.43 -22.90
N ALA A 21 30.81 11.05 -22.14
CA ALA A 21 31.33 9.69 -22.11
C ALA A 21 31.03 9.07 -20.75
N VAL A 22 30.45 7.87 -20.74
CA VAL A 22 30.16 7.12 -19.52
C VAL A 22 31.11 5.95 -19.43
N ALA A 23 31.86 5.84 -18.33
CA ALA A 23 32.80 4.76 -18.10
C ALA A 23 32.29 3.83 -16.99
N PHE A 24 32.27 2.53 -17.27
CA PHE A 24 31.94 1.49 -16.30
C PHE A 24 33.19 0.67 -15.98
N ALA A 25 33.49 0.49 -14.69
CA ALA A 25 34.65 -0.27 -14.21
C ALA A 25 34.23 -1.25 -13.09
N GLY A 26 34.94 -2.38 -12.99
CA GLY A 26 34.67 -3.42 -11.99
C GLY A 26 34.00 -4.65 -12.58
N PRO A 27 32.67 -4.81 -12.49
CA PRO A 27 31.96 -5.99 -12.99
C PRO A 27 31.97 -6.05 -14.54
N PRO A 28 31.83 -7.26 -15.14
CA PRO A 28 31.59 -7.39 -16.57
C PRO A 28 30.39 -6.56 -17.04
N VAL A 29 30.59 -5.78 -18.10
CA VAL A 29 29.57 -4.90 -18.68
C VAL A 29 29.06 -5.49 -19.99
N LEU A 30 27.77 -5.77 -20.06
CA LEU A 30 27.08 -6.24 -21.25
C LEU A 30 26.43 -5.02 -21.92
N CYS A 31 26.65 -4.86 -23.21
CA CYS A 31 26.16 -3.74 -24.01
C CYS A 31 25.56 -4.25 -25.32
N SER A 32 24.52 -3.60 -25.83
CA SER A 32 23.96 -3.89 -27.16
C SER A 32 24.88 -3.42 -28.30
N ARG A 33 25.70 -2.40 -28.04
CA ARG A 33 26.73 -1.89 -28.95
C ARG A 33 28.12 -2.21 -28.38
N PRO A 34 29.08 -2.67 -29.22
CA PRO A 34 30.44 -2.90 -28.76
C PRO A 34 31.04 -1.59 -28.21
N PRO A 35 31.74 -1.63 -27.07
CA PRO A 35 32.40 -0.44 -26.52
C PRO A 35 33.41 0.11 -27.51
N VAL A 36 33.59 1.43 -27.48
CA VAL A 36 34.60 2.08 -28.30
C VAL A 36 35.92 2.07 -27.53
N ASP A 37 36.97 1.52 -28.12
CA ASP A 37 38.30 1.46 -27.52
C ASP A 37 39.06 2.77 -27.79
N VAL A 38 38.46 3.89 -27.39
CA VAL A 38 39.05 5.23 -27.50
C VAL A 38 39.28 5.78 -26.09
N PRO A 39 40.53 6.06 -25.70
CA PRO A 39 40.83 6.60 -24.39
C PRO A 39 40.23 8.00 -24.23
N VAL A 40 39.47 8.19 -23.16
CA VAL A 40 38.94 9.50 -22.77
C VAL A 40 40.10 10.38 -22.35
N GLN A 41 40.30 11.50 -23.03
CA GLN A 41 41.40 12.42 -22.75
C GLN A 41 41.16 13.17 -21.43
N GLY A 42 42.19 13.25 -20.59
CA GLY A 42 42.18 14.08 -19.38
C GLY A 42 41.59 13.44 -18.12
N ILE A 43 41.27 12.14 -18.14
CA ILE A 43 40.79 11.39 -16.97
C ILE A 43 41.51 10.04 -16.90
N ASP A 44 42.11 9.73 -15.75
CA ASP A 44 42.67 8.40 -15.47
C ASP A 44 41.54 7.43 -15.10
N LEU A 45 41.34 6.39 -15.94
CA LEU A 45 40.33 5.36 -15.71
C LEU A 45 40.97 4.08 -15.15
N PRO A 46 40.27 3.33 -14.27
CA PRO A 46 40.73 2.02 -13.82
C PRO A 46 40.96 1.05 -14.99
N ALA A 47 41.93 0.14 -14.83
CA ALA A 47 42.20 -0.88 -15.84
C ALA A 47 40.95 -1.73 -16.13
N GLY A 48 40.67 -1.95 -17.41
CA GLY A 48 39.50 -2.72 -17.86
C GLY A 48 38.18 -1.94 -17.87
N ALA A 49 38.21 -0.62 -17.64
CA ALA A 49 37.04 0.22 -17.81
C ALA A 49 36.54 0.21 -19.26
N ARG A 50 35.22 0.13 -19.44
CA ARG A 50 34.57 0.22 -20.76
C ARG A 50 33.91 1.58 -20.90
N VAL A 51 34.25 2.29 -21.97
CA VAL A 51 33.75 3.64 -22.26
C VAL A 51 32.67 3.58 -23.33
N LEU A 52 31.56 4.25 -23.05
CA LEU A 52 30.42 4.35 -23.96
C LEU A 52 30.14 5.83 -24.26
N PRO A 53 30.23 6.26 -25.54
CA PRO A 53 29.84 7.62 -25.92
C PRO A 53 28.32 7.76 -25.87
N LEU A 54 27.85 8.87 -25.32
CA LEU A 54 26.43 9.19 -25.15
C LEU A 54 26.14 10.58 -25.73
N GLY A 55 25.41 10.62 -26.86
CA GLY A 55 25.02 11.87 -27.52
C GLY A 55 24.01 12.69 -26.71
N HIS A 56 23.74 13.93 -27.14
CA HIS A 56 22.66 14.74 -26.56
C HIS A 56 21.30 14.05 -26.77
N ARG A 57 20.48 14.00 -25.71
CA ARG A 57 19.17 13.31 -25.69
C ARG A 57 19.24 11.85 -26.13
N ALA A 58 20.37 11.21 -25.88
CA ALA A 58 20.54 9.78 -26.09
C ALA A 58 20.49 9.05 -24.76
N THR A 59 19.99 7.82 -24.81
CA THR A 59 19.95 6.88 -23.71
C THR A 59 20.82 5.68 -24.04
N ILE A 60 21.56 5.17 -23.06
CA ILE A 60 22.22 3.86 -23.15
C ILE A 60 21.73 2.97 -22.02
N THR A 61 21.56 1.69 -22.34
CA THR A 61 21.25 0.65 -21.36
C THR A 61 22.40 -0.37 -21.36
N VAL A 62 22.95 -0.63 -20.19
CA VAL A 62 23.95 -1.67 -19.96
C VAL A 62 23.48 -2.63 -18.87
N ALA A 63 24.02 -3.84 -18.86
CA ALA A 63 23.86 -4.74 -17.73
C ALA A 63 25.22 -5.02 -17.07
N LEU A 64 25.25 -4.96 -15.74
CA LEU A 64 26.42 -5.30 -14.93
C LEU A 64 26.27 -6.72 -14.39
N GLY A 65 27.13 -7.62 -14.83
CA GLY A 65 27.12 -9.03 -14.43
C GLY A 65 27.82 -9.29 -13.10
N ARG A 66 27.21 -10.10 -12.23
CA ARG A 66 27.87 -10.57 -11.01
C ARG A 66 28.66 -11.85 -11.25
N GLY A 67 29.97 -11.70 -11.46
CA GLY A 67 30.92 -12.81 -11.58
C GLY A 67 31.39 -13.09 -13.00
N ARG A 68 32.37 -13.99 -13.13
CA ARG A 68 33.07 -14.24 -14.40
C ARG A 68 32.22 -14.89 -15.50
N ALA A 69 31.09 -15.52 -15.13
CA ALA A 69 30.17 -16.13 -16.09
C ALA A 69 29.53 -15.12 -17.07
N TYR A 70 29.63 -13.83 -16.77
CA TYR A 70 29.07 -12.74 -17.58
C TYR A 70 30.08 -12.05 -18.50
N VAL A 71 31.35 -12.47 -18.46
CA VAL A 71 32.37 -11.95 -19.38
C VAL A 71 32.00 -12.36 -20.81
N ASP A 72 32.03 -11.39 -21.73
CA ASP A 72 31.73 -11.55 -23.16
C ASP A 72 30.33 -12.11 -23.49
N ARG A 73 29.41 -12.10 -22.52
CA ARG A 73 28.00 -12.44 -22.75
C ARG A 73 27.30 -11.29 -23.47
N ALA A 74 26.45 -11.63 -24.43
CA ALA A 74 25.59 -10.64 -25.10
C ALA A 74 24.51 -10.11 -24.15
N LEU A 75 24.18 -8.82 -24.28
CA LEU A 75 23.04 -8.24 -23.57
C LEU A 75 21.74 -8.94 -24.03
N PRO A 76 20.86 -9.37 -23.10
CA PRO A 76 19.56 -9.92 -23.47
C PRO A 76 18.78 -8.98 -24.40
N ALA A 77 18.16 -9.52 -25.44
CA ALA A 77 17.56 -8.71 -26.52
C ALA A 77 16.28 -7.95 -26.10
N SER A 78 15.64 -8.37 -25.00
CA SER A 78 14.43 -7.73 -24.46
C SER A 78 14.66 -7.42 -23.00
N LEU A 79 15.06 -6.18 -22.73
CA LEU A 79 15.20 -5.65 -21.37
C LEU A 79 14.21 -4.50 -21.21
N PRO A 80 13.44 -4.46 -20.11
CA PRO A 80 12.59 -3.32 -19.83
C PRO A 80 13.45 -2.09 -19.54
N ASN A 81 13.05 -0.93 -20.06
CA ASN A 81 13.63 0.35 -19.65
C ASN A 81 13.18 0.73 -18.23
N SER A 82 13.78 1.78 -17.66
CA SER A 82 13.48 2.22 -16.29
C SER A 82 12.00 2.53 -16.06
N ALA A 83 11.34 3.18 -17.03
CA ALA A 83 9.92 3.51 -16.97
C ALA A 83 9.03 2.25 -17.00
N GLN A 84 9.38 1.25 -17.80
CA GLN A 84 8.67 -0.03 -17.85
C GLN A 84 8.82 -0.80 -16.54
N VAL A 85 10.01 -0.78 -15.92
CA VAL A 85 10.23 -1.37 -14.59
C VAL A 85 9.39 -0.65 -13.54
N ALA A 86 9.43 0.69 -13.51
CA ALA A 86 8.64 1.49 -12.57
C ALA A 86 7.13 1.24 -12.73
N ASN A 87 6.62 1.23 -13.97
CA ASN A 87 5.22 0.92 -14.26
C ASN A 87 4.86 -0.52 -13.87
N GLY A 88 5.76 -1.48 -14.05
CA GLY A 88 5.57 -2.86 -13.60
C GLY A 88 5.44 -2.97 -12.07
N TRP A 89 6.27 -2.22 -11.33
CA TRP A 89 6.16 -2.13 -9.87
C TRP A 89 4.88 -1.43 -9.42
N LEU A 90 4.51 -0.32 -10.07
CA LEU A 90 3.24 0.37 -9.80
C LEU A 90 2.05 -0.58 -10.04
N ALA A 91 2.05 -1.32 -11.14
CA ALA A 91 1.02 -2.32 -11.42
C ALA A 91 0.95 -3.44 -10.37
N ILE A 92 2.06 -3.79 -9.71
CA ILE A 92 2.07 -4.75 -8.60
C ILE A 92 1.42 -4.15 -7.36
N VAL A 93 1.81 -2.93 -6.95
CA VAL A 93 1.28 -2.31 -5.72
C VAL A 93 -0.18 -1.91 -5.86
N GLU A 94 -0.64 -1.56 -7.07
CA GLU A 94 -2.03 -1.19 -7.36
C GLU A 94 -3.00 -2.39 -7.37
N ARG A 95 -2.51 -3.63 -7.43
CA ARG A 95 -3.37 -4.83 -7.25
C ARG A 95 -4.00 -4.89 -5.88
N ALA A 96 -3.33 -4.34 -4.87
CA ALA A 96 -3.89 -4.15 -3.53
C ALA A 96 -4.83 -2.93 -3.44
N GLY A 97 -5.26 -2.36 -4.56
CA GLY A 97 -6.16 -1.22 -4.63
C GLY A 97 -5.46 0.02 -5.17
N ARG A 98 -6.22 0.90 -5.81
CA ARG A 98 -5.71 2.11 -6.47
C ARG A 98 -6.49 3.32 -6.01
N PHE A 99 -5.80 4.40 -5.69
CA PHE A 99 -6.43 5.63 -5.21
C PHE A 99 -6.03 6.81 -6.09
N ASP A 100 -7.03 7.56 -6.54
CA ASP A 100 -6.88 8.90 -7.11
C ASP A 100 -7.60 9.86 -6.15
N LEU A 101 -6.82 10.49 -5.25
CA LEU A 101 -7.33 11.34 -4.18
C LEU A 101 -6.93 12.80 -4.39
N PRO A 102 -7.72 13.78 -3.91
CA PRO A 102 -7.34 15.19 -4.01
C PRO A 102 -6.05 15.51 -3.24
N ASP A 103 -5.82 14.80 -2.14
CA ASP A 103 -4.54 14.83 -1.42
C ASP A 103 -3.57 13.78 -1.99
N ARG A 104 -2.69 14.25 -2.87
CA ARG A 104 -1.67 13.40 -3.51
C ARG A 104 -0.67 12.80 -2.52
N SER A 105 -0.44 13.44 -1.37
CA SER A 105 0.51 12.92 -0.38
C SER A 105 0.06 11.59 0.22
N LEU A 106 -1.24 11.36 0.30
CA LEU A 106 -1.80 10.08 0.75
C LEU A 106 -1.60 8.97 -0.29
N VAL A 107 -1.73 9.30 -1.58
CA VAL A 107 -1.47 8.36 -2.68
C VAL A 107 0.01 7.96 -2.69
N GLU A 108 0.90 8.94 -2.60
CA GLU A 108 2.35 8.73 -2.52
C GLU A 108 2.72 7.88 -1.30
N MET A 109 2.12 8.16 -0.14
CA MET A 109 2.37 7.41 1.10
C MET A 109 1.92 5.95 1.02
N VAL A 110 0.77 5.66 0.39
CA VAL A 110 0.31 4.28 0.18
C VAL A 110 1.24 3.55 -0.77
N THR A 111 1.63 4.18 -1.87
CA THR A 111 2.56 3.61 -2.85
C THR A 111 3.92 3.31 -2.20
N GLU A 112 4.49 4.26 -1.46
CA GLU A 112 5.74 4.09 -0.73
C GLU A 112 5.65 2.95 0.28
N ALA A 113 4.60 2.93 1.10
CA ALA A 113 4.40 1.90 2.12
C ALA A 113 4.25 0.49 1.50
N ARG A 114 3.54 0.37 0.38
CA ARG A 114 3.40 -0.90 -0.34
C ARG A 114 4.70 -1.36 -0.99
N CYS A 115 5.49 -0.43 -1.55
CA CYS A 115 6.84 -0.72 -2.01
C CYS A 115 7.72 -1.22 -0.85
N ASP A 116 7.64 -0.60 0.33
CA ASP A 116 8.38 -1.03 1.51
C ASP A 116 8.02 -2.46 1.91
N ILE A 117 6.71 -2.78 1.96
CA ILE A 117 6.21 -4.14 2.24
C ILE A 117 6.68 -5.14 1.18
N ALA A 118 6.60 -4.78 -0.11
CA ALA A 118 7.01 -5.67 -1.20
C ALA A 118 8.52 -5.97 -1.20
N LEU A 119 9.35 -5.00 -0.79
CA LEU A 119 10.81 -5.11 -0.78
C LEU A 119 11.36 -5.73 0.51
N ARG A 120 10.82 -5.34 1.67
CA ARG A 120 11.30 -5.78 2.99
C ARG A 120 10.54 -7.01 3.53
N GLY A 121 9.39 -7.33 2.96
CA GLY A 121 8.53 -8.42 3.39
C GLY A 121 7.60 -8.01 4.53
N LEU A 122 7.19 -9.01 5.32
CA LEU A 122 6.26 -8.84 6.43
C LEU A 122 6.93 -7.95 7.51
N GLY A 123 6.18 -7.00 8.08
CA GLY A 123 6.67 -6.11 9.12
C GLY A 123 7.18 -6.84 10.36
N SER A 124 7.72 -6.09 11.34
CA SER A 124 8.38 -6.66 12.53
C SER A 124 7.56 -7.77 13.20
N ALA A 125 8.17 -8.95 13.39
CA ALA A 125 7.56 -10.08 14.08
C ALA A 125 7.21 -9.79 15.56
N ASP A 126 7.81 -8.75 16.14
CA ASP A 126 7.47 -8.27 17.48
C ASP A 126 6.18 -7.43 17.52
N ASP A 127 5.60 -7.13 16.36
CA ASP A 127 4.38 -6.37 16.21
C ASP A 127 3.35 -7.15 15.39
N PRO A 128 2.46 -7.93 16.04
CA PRO A 128 1.56 -8.82 15.34
C PRO A 128 0.53 -8.06 14.51
N ALA A 129 0.08 -6.86 14.92
CA ALA A 129 -0.89 -6.11 14.13
C ALA A 129 -0.26 -5.60 12.83
N GLU A 130 0.93 -4.99 12.92
CA GLU A 130 1.71 -4.59 11.73
C GLU A 130 1.99 -5.77 10.80
N HIS A 131 2.37 -6.91 11.37
CA HIS A 131 2.66 -8.11 10.61
C HIS A 131 1.44 -8.60 9.82
N LEU A 132 0.26 -8.64 10.45
CA LEU A 132 -1.00 -9.06 9.80
C LEU A 132 -1.45 -8.09 8.72
N PHE A 133 -1.33 -6.78 8.94
CA PHE A 133 -1.57 -5.79 7.88
C PHE A 133 -0.60 -5.98 6.71
N GLY A 134 0.69 -6.21 7.00
CA GLY A 134 1.72 -6.43 5.99
C GLY A 134 1.45 -7.66 5.15
N ALA A 135 1.06 -8.78 5.78
CA ALA A 135 0.68 -10.01 5.10
C ALA A 135 -0.51 -9.80 4.16
N HIS A 136 -1.54 -9.09 4.62
CA HIS A 136 -2.71 -8.80 3.80
C HIS A 136 -2.37 -7.94 2.58
N GLN A 137 -1.54 -6.91 2.73
CA GLN A 137 -1.07 -6.11 1.59
C GLN A 137 -0.20 -6.95 0.64
N LEU A 138 0.74 -7.74 1.17
CA LEU A 138 1.65 -8.56 0.37
C LEU A 138 0.91 -9.58 -0.50
N VAL A 139 -0.06 -10.31 0.07
CA VAL A 139 -0.87 -11.30 -0.65
C VAL A 139 -1.72 -10.64 -1.73
N ARG A 140 -2.29 -9.46 -1.48
CA ARG A 140 -3.08 -8.72 -2.48
C ARG A 140 -2.22 -8.20 -3.63
N MET A 141 -0.98 -7.79 -3.37
CA MET A 141 -0.05 -7.31 -4.41
C MET A 141 0.51 -8.47 -5.25
N LEU A 142 0.96 -9.54 -4.61
CA LEU A 142 1.74 -10.60 -5.24
C LEU A 142 0.92 -11.84 -5.62
N GLY A 143 -0.34 -11.94 -5.18
CA GLY A 143 -1.19 -13.12 -5.33
C GLY A 143 -1.02 -14.11 -4.17
N GLY A 144 -1.93 -15.09 -4.05
CA GLY A 144 -1.95 -16.11 -2.98
C GLY A 144 -0.57 -16.68 -2.64
N ARG A 145 -0.14 -16.49 -1.40
CA ARG A 145 1.17 -16.89 -0.87
C ARG A 145 0.98 -17.84 0.30
N ASP A 146 0.85 -19.13 0.03
CA ASP A 146 0.62 -20.14 1.08
C ASP A 146 1.76 -20.18 2.12
N ASP A 147 2.96 -19.77 1.71
CA ASP A 147 4.14 -19.70 2.56
C ASP A 147 4.06 -18.63 3.66
N VAL A 148 3.13 -17.66 3.58
CA VAL A 148 2.95 -16.67 4.65
C VAL A 148 2.08 -17.16 5.81
N MET A 149 1.33 -18.26 5.62
CA MET A 149 0.33 -18.73 6.60
C MET A 149 0.90 -19.10 7.98
N PRO A 150 2.08 -19.74 8.11
CA PRO A 150 2.68 -20.02 9.41
C PRO A 150 2.93 -18.74 10.22
N ASP A 151 3.45 -17.69 9.58
CA ASP A 151 3.76 -16.42 10.22
C ASP A 151 2.47 -15.67 10.62
N VAL A 152 1.44 -15.73 9.75
CA VAL A 152 0.10 -15.19 10.05
C VAL A 152 -0.52 -15.88 11.27
N ALA A 153 -0.46 -17.22 11.34
CA ALA A 153 -0.99 -17.97 12.47
C ALA A 153 -0.27 -17.62 13.78
N GLU A 154 1.06 -17.50 13.75
CA GLU A 154 1.85 -17.08 14.91
C GLU A 154 1.48 -15.65 15.35
N ALA A 155 1.33 -14.72 14.42
CA ALA A 155 0.94 -13.35 14.70
C ALA A 155 -0.46 -13.27 15.33
N VAL A 156 -1.43 -14.03 14.80
CA VAL A 156 -2.78 -14.14 15.39
C VAL A 156 -2.70 -14.67 16.84
N GLU A 157 -1.92 -15.73 17.08
CA GLU A 157 -1.78 -16.30 18.42
C GLU A 157 -1.12 -15.30 19.39
N ARG A 158 -0.07 -14.60 18.96
CA ARG A 158 0.61 -13.55 19.74
C ARG A 158 -0.35 -12.40 20.06
N LEU A 159 -1.11 -11.90 19.09
CA LEU A 159 -2.10 -10.84 19.28
C LEU A 159 -3.19 -11.28 20.27
N ALA A 160 -3.77 -12.46 20.08
CA ALA A 160 -4.78 -13.01 20.98
C ALA A 160 -4.23 -13.19 22.41
N ARG A 161 -2.99 -13.66 22.58
CA ARG A 161 -2.32 -13.76 23.89
C ARG A 161 -2.05 -12.40 24.53
N ARG A 162 -1.76 -11.35 23.75
CA ARG A 162 -1.62 -9.97 24.26
C ARG A 162 -2.96 -9.45 24.77
N LEU A 163 -4.01 -9.52 23.95
CA LEU A 163 -5.35 -9.04 24.29
C LEU A 163 -5.95 -9.76 25.49
N ARG A 164 -5.70 -11.07 25.65
CA ARG A 164 -6.14 -11.84 26.83
C ARG A 164 -5.43 -11.41 28.12
N ARG A 165 -4.16 -10.98 28.03
CA ARG A 165 -3.35 -10.55 29.18
C ARG A 165 -3.59 -9.10 29.56
N ALA A 166 -3.85 -8.24 28.58
CA ALA A 166 -3.87 -6.79 28.71
C ALA A 166 -5.13 -6.20 29.37
N GLY A 167 -5.84 -6.93 30.26
CA GLY A 167 -7.12 -6.50 30.85
C GLY A 167 -7.23 -4.98 31.08
N GLU A 168 -8.24 -4.34 30.46
CA GLU A 168 -8.53 -2.87 30.40
C GLU A 168 -7.33 -1.89 30.30
N SER A 169 -6.12 -2.35 30.00
CA SER A 169 -4.91 -1.52 30.02
C SER A 169 -4.76 -0.75 28.70
N PRO A 170 -4.42 0.55 28.76
CA PRO A 170 -4.42 1.44 27.61
C PRO A 170 -3.09 1.32 26.86
N GLY A 171 -3.10 0.73 25.67
CA GLY A 171 -1.90 0.65 24.83
C GLY A 171 -2.21 0.53 23.35
N GLU A 172 -3.02 -0.47 22.96
CA GLU A 172 -3.49 -0.63 21.58
C GLU A 172 -4.97 -0.21 21.46
N PRO A 173 -5.34 0.61 20.47
CA PRO A 173 -6.74 0.91 20.20
C PRO A 173 -7.43 -0.40 19.81
N ALA A 174 -8.40 -0.85 20.61
CA ALA A 174 -9.04 -2.16 20.43
C ALA A 174 -9.73 -2.36 19.05
N GLY A 175 -9.98 -1.28 18.31
CA GLY A 175 -10.46 -1.32 16.92
C GLY A 175 -9.37 -1.64 15.88
N GLU A 176 -8.10 -1.41 16.20
CA GLU A 176 -6.95 -1.80 15.37
C GLU A 176 -6.78 -3.31 15.39
N SER A 177 -6.85 -3.93 16.56
CA SER A 177 -6.68 -5.39 16.70
C SER A 177 -7.79 -6.16 15.99
N ALA A 178 -9.02 -5.63 15.99
CA ALA A 178 -10.12 -6.19 15.20
C ALA A 178 -9.80 -6.15 13.69
N ALA A 179 -9.31 -5.01 13.20
CA ALA A 179 -8.92 -4.84 11.81
C ALA A 179 -7.75 -5.76 11.41
N ALA A 180 -6.78 -5.97 12.31
CA ALA A 180 -5.67 -6.89 12.08
C ALA A 180 -6.15 -8.35 11.99
N LEU A 181 -7.13 -8.75 12.80
CA LEU A 181 -7.76 -10.07 12.69
C LEU A 181 -8.57 -10.22 11.40
N ASP A 182 -9.28 -9.18 10.97
CA ASP A 182 -9.97 -9.18 9.67
C ASP A 182 -8.97 -9.31 8.51
N ALA A 183 -7.79 -8.67 8.62
CA ALA A 183 -6.71 -8.81 7.65
C ALA A 183 -6.14 -10.24 7.62
N ALA A 184 -5.98 -10.88 8.78
CA ALA A 184 -5.54 -12.27 8.87
C ALA A 184 -6.55 -13.25 8.24
N GLU A 185 -7.84 -13.04 8.51
CA GLU A 185 -8.91 -13.82 7.90
C GLU A 185 -8.92 -13.62 6.37
N ALA A 186 -8.71 -12.39 5.89
CA ALA A 186 -8.62 -12.10 4.46
C ALA A 186 -7.46 -12.84 3.80
N VAL A 187 -6.30 -12.88 4.45
CA VAL A 187 -5.14 -13.65 3.98
C VAL A 187 -5.48 -15.14 3.85
N ALA A 188 -6.10 -15.73 4.86
CA ALA A 188 -6.50 -17.14 4.83
C ALA A 188 -7.50 -17.44 3.69
N ARG A 189 -8.47 -16.54 3.47
CA ARG A 189 -9.44 -16.67 2.36
C ARG A 189 -8.77 -16.54 0.99
N LEU A 190 -7.82 -15.61 0.84
CA LEU A 190 -7.05 -15.44 -0.41
C LEU A 190 -6.14 -16.62 -0.70
N ALA A 191 -5.68 -17.34 0.33
CA ALA A 191 -4.95 -18.61 0.21
C ALA A 191 -5.88 -19.82 -0.04
N GLY A 192 -7.21 -19.64 0.01
CA GLY A 192 -8.17 -20.74 -0.12
C GLY A 192 -8.26 -21.65 1.10
N ASP A 193 -7.76 -21.21 2.26
CA ASP A 193 -7.84 -21.96 3.52
C ASP A 193 -9.05 -21.51 4.34
N ASP A 194 -10.22 -22.04 3.98
CA ASP A 194 -11.49 -21.75 4.66
C ASP A 194 -11.46 -22.16 6.14
N ARG A 195 -10.66 -23.16 6.51
CA ARG A 195 -10.53 -23.61 7.90
C ARG A 195 -9.76 -22.60 8.72
N ALA A 196 -8.59 -22.16 8.23
CA ALA A 196 -7.83 -21.11 8.90
C ALA A 196 -8.64 -19.81 9.01
N ALA A 197 -9.38 -19.44 7.97
CA ALA A 197 -10.28 -18.28 8.01
C ALA A 197 -11.34 -18.42 9.11
N ALA A 198 -11.99 -19.58 9.23
CA ALA A 198 -12.98 -19.85 10.28
C ALA A 198 -12.38 -19.84 11.69
N ASP A 199 -11.14 -20.35 11.85
CA ASP A 199 -10.43 -20.33 13.14
C ASP A 199 -10.08 -18.90 13.57
N VAL A 200 -9.64 -18.04 12.64
CA VAL A 200 -9.39 -16.61 12.91
C VAL A 200 -10.68 -15.88 13.30
N ASP A 201 -11.77 -16.10 12.55
CA ASP A 201 -13.08 -15.53 12.88
C ASP A 201 -13.58 -15.99 14.27
N ALA A 202 -13.37 -17.27 14.63
CA ALA A 202 -13.69 -17.78 15.94
C ALA A 202 -12.89 -17.09 17.06
N VAL A 203 -11.59 -16.85 16.84
CA VAL A 203 -10.74 -16.08 17.77
C VAL A 203 -11.26 -14.65 17.93
N ARG A 204 -11.58 -13.97 16.82
CA ARG A 204 -12.12 -12.60 16.81
C ARG A 204 -13.43 -12.52 17.58
N ARG A 205 -14.40 -13.40 17.29
CA ARG A 205 -15.68 -13.47 18.01
C ARG A 205 -15.51 -13.75 19.50
N HIS A 206 -14.60 -14.63 19.87
CA HIS A 206 -14.31 -14.93 21.28
C HIS A 206 -13.73 -13.70 22.02
N LEU A 207 -12.82 -12.96 21.39
CA LEU A 207 -12.24 -11.74 21.97
C LEU A 207 -13.26 -10.60 22.06
N ALA A 208 -14.09 -10.43 21.03
CA ALA A 208 -15.19 -9.46 21.04
C ALA A 208 -16.20 -9.74 22.16
N ALA A 209 -16.61 -11.00 22.34
CA ALA A 209 -17.53 -11.40 23.41
C ALA A 209 -16.99 -11.14 24.82
N ARG A 210 -15.67 -10.98 24.96
CA ARG A 210 -15.00 -10.62 26.22
C ARG A 210 -14.77 -9.11 26.37
N GLY A 211 -15.24 -8.29 25.43
CA GLY A 211 -14.99 -6.85 25.41
C GLY A 211 -13.52 -6.48 25.13
N ALA A 212 -12.71 -7.42 24.64
CA ALA A 212 -11.29 -7.18 24.35
C ALA A 212 -11.06 -6.49 23.00
N LEU A 213 -12.09 -6.47 22.14
CA LEU A 213 -12.15 -5.67 20.92
C LEU A 213 -13.15 -4.54 21.17
N GLY A 214 -12.79 -3.31 20.83
CA GLY A 214 -13.58 -2.12 21.12
C GLY A 214 -13.82 -1.29 19.88
N ASP A 215 -14.92 -0.56 19.86
CA ASP A 215 -15.35 0.26 18.71
C ASP A 215 -14.63 1.62 18.61
N ARG A 216 -13.60 1.85 19.43
CA ARG A 216 -12.88 3.13 19.39
C ARG A 216 -12.31 3.37 18.01
N VAL A 217 -12.64 4.53 17.45
CA VAL A 217 -12.05 5.04 16.22
C VAL A 217 -10.55 5.00 16.40
N TRP A 218 -9.90 4.18 15.58
CA TRP A 218 -8.46 4.20 15.45
C TRP A 218 -8.08 5.54 14.82
N MET A 219 -7.54 6.44 15.66
CA MET A 219 -6.87 7.64 15.19
C MET A 219 -5.37 7.41 15.40
N PRO A 220 -4.55 7.44 14.36
CA PRO A 220 -3.11 7.32 14.54
C PRO A 220 -2.64 8.49 15.40
N THR A 221 -2.02 8.20 16.54
CA THR A 221 -1.21 9.16 17.28
C THR A 221 0.26 8.85 17.00
N LEU A 222 0.97 9.84 16.45
CA LEU A 222 2.39 9.79 16.07
C LEU A 222 3.31 9.55 17.30
N PRO A 223 4.52 8.98 17.12
CA PRO A 223 5.35 9.01 15.90
C PRO A 223 5.08 7.87 14.91
N GLN A 224 4.87 8.31 13.65
CA GLN A 224 4.68 7.64 12.36
C GLN A 224 4.25 6.15 12.39
N PRO A 225 3.02 5.82 11.94
CA PRO A 225 2.62 4.42 11.80
C PRO A 225 3.64 3.70 10.92
N THR A 226 3.91 2.44 11.23
CA THR A 226 4.66 1.51 10.38
C THR A 226 4.01 1.36 8.99
N ALA A 227 4.75 0.89 7.99
CA ALA A 227 4.29 0.92 6.58
C ALA A 227 2.90 0.28 6.41
N ALA A 228 2.67 -0.92 6.95
CA ALA A 228 1.39 -1.60 6.77
C ALA A 228 0.25 -0.93 7.55
N ARG A 229 0.51 -0.43 8.76
CA ARG A 229 -0.44 0.42 9.48
C ARG A 229 -0.81 1.68 8.71
N ARG A 230 0.14 2.38 8.07
CA ARG A 230 -0.19 3.58 7.28
C ARG A 230 -1.21 3.26 6.20
N VAL A 231 -1.01 2.16 5.46
CA VAL A 231 -1.96 1.73 4.43
C VAL A 231 -3.31 1.38 5.05
N ALA A 232 -3.32 0.60 6.13
CA ALA A 232 -4.55 0.24 6.82
C ALA A 232 -5.31 1.48 7.34
N THR A 233 -4.61 2.53 7.79
CA THR A 233 -5.24 3.80 8.21
C THR A 233 -5.95 4.46 7.05
N ILE A 234 -5.27 4.59 5.93
CA ILE A 234 -5.80 5.28 4.75
C ILE A 234 -6.97 4.49 4.16
N GLU A 235 -6.87 3.16 4.06
CA GLU A 235 -7.99 2.29 3.66
C GLU A 235 -9.19 2.46 4.60
N ARG A 236 -8.98 2.53 5.93
CA ARG A 236 -10.06 2.72 6.91
C ARG A 236 -10.66 4.12 6.97
N MET A 237 -9.92 5.13 6.51
CA MET A 237 -10.45 6.47 6.27
C MET A 237 -11.42 6.46 5.07
N LEU A 238 -11.17 5.61 4.07
CA LEU A 238 -11.99 5.46 2.88
C LEU A 238 -13.21 4.56 3.10
N ALA A 239 -13.05 3.43 3.80
CA ALA A 239 -14.15 2.56 4.22
C ALA A 239 -13.81 1.80 5.51
N ARG A 240 -14.74 1.76 6.47
CA ARG A 240 -14.61 0.96 7.69
C ARG A 240 -15.74 -0.05 7.74
N GLY A 241 -15.43 -1.29 7.43
CA GLY A 241 -16.48 -2.27 7.15
C GLY A 241 -17.22 -1.85 5.89
N THR A 242 -18.55 -1.80 5.94
CA THR A 242 -19.40 -1.33 4.84
C THR A 242 -19.74 0.16 4.89
N ASP A 243 -19.19 0.90 5.86
CA ASP A 243 -19.40 2.34 6.00
C ASP A 243 -18.35 3.13 5.18
N LEU A 244 -18.80 3.78 4.12
CA LEU A 244 -17.97 4.59 3.22
C LEU A 244 -17.73 5.97 3.82
N LEU A 245 -16.46 6.38 3.83
CA LEU A 245 -16.01 7.66 4.41
C LEU A 245 -16.62 7.87 5.81
N PRO A 246 -16.31 6.96 6.75
CA PRO A 246 -16.96 6.90 8.07
C PRO A 246 -16.70 8.14 8.93
N ASP A 247 -15.69 8.94 8.58
CA ASP A 247 -15.36 10.21 9.25
C ASP A 247 -15.79 11.45 8.41
N GLY A 248 -16.50 11.23 7.30
CA GLY A 248 -16.97 12.23 6.34
C GLY A 248 -15.99 12.48 5.20
N ILE A 249 -16.42 13.23 4.17
CA ILE A 249 -15.53 13.70 3.10
C ILE A 249 -14.63 14.80 3.69
N PRO A 250 -13.29 14.67 3.65
CA PRO A 250 -12.38 15.71 4.14
C PRO A 250 -12.68 17.06 3.50
N ALA A 251 -12.67 18.14 4.29
CA ALA A 251 -13.06 19.47 3.81
C ALA A 251 -12.19 19.96 2.63
N GLY A 252 -10.90 19.60 2.62
CA GLY A 252 -9.99 19.91 1.52
C GLY A 252 -10.28 19.16 0.22
N TRP A 253 -11.17 18.16 0.23
CA TRP A 253 -11.56 17.38 -0.94
C TRP A 253 -12.87 17.86 -1.57
N TRP A 254 -13.56 18.82 -0.94
CA TRP A 254 -14.84 19.29 -1.44
C TRP A 254 -14.72 19.96 -2.80
N GLY A 255 -15.64 19.66 -3.70
CA GLY A 255 -15.62 20.14 -5.09
C GLY A 255 -14.55 19.51 -5.98
N THR A 256 -13.72 18.59 -5.45
CA THR A 256 -12.72 17.87 -6.24
C THR A 256 -13.12 16.42 -6.38
N ASP A 257 -13.25 15.96 -7.62
CA ASP A 257 -13.57 14.56 -7.90
C ASP A 257 -12.44 13.63 -7.45
N PHE A 258 -12.79 12.39 -7.08
CA PHE A 258 -11.81 11.38 -6.70
C PHE A 258 -12.34 9.96 -6.90
N GLU A 259 -11.44 8.99 -7.01
CA GLU A 259 -11.74 7.58 -7.22
C GLU A 259 -10.91 6.68 -6.33
N VAL A 260 -11.53 5.62 -5.81
CA VAL A 260 -10.85 4.59 -5.04
C VAL A 260 -11.28 3.22 -5.54
N HIS A 261 -10.32 2.30 -5.61
CA HIS A 261 -10.54 0.95 -6.13
C HIS A 261 -10.09 -0.10 -5.12
N GLY A 262 -10.96 -1.07 -4.89
CA GLY A 262 -10.65 -2.29 -4.13
C GLY A 262 -10.37 -2.06 -2.66
N VAL A 263 -10.99 -1.09 -2.00
CA VAL A 263 -10.85 -0.88 -0.54
C VAL A 263 -11.53 -2.04 0.20
N PRO A 264 -10.85 -2.74 1.13
CA PRO A 264 -11.46 -3.86 1.86
C PRO A 264 -12.66 -3.41 2.71
N THR A 265 -13.78 -4.14 2.61
CA THR A 265 -14.99 -3.90 3.42
C THR A 265 -15.32 -5.06 4.36
N SER A 266 -14.77 -6.25 4.07
CA SER A 266 -14.76 -7.42 4.95
C SER A 266 -13.59 -8.32 4.55
N PRO A 267 -13.31 -9.40 5.29
CA PRO A 267 -12.26 -10.36 4.90
C PRO A 267 -12.42 -10.96 3.50
N GLY A 268 -13.62 -10.96 2.91
CA GLY A 268 -13.89 -11.52 1.59
C GLY A 268 -14.51 -10.55 0.59
N SER A 269 -14.59 -9.25 0.92
CA SER A 269 -15.25 -8.25 0.08
C SER A 269 -14.46 -6.96 -0.01
N SER A 270 -14.64 -6.25 -1.13
CA SER A 270 -14.08 -4.92 -1.31
C SER A 270 -15.07 -4.00 -2.02
N VAL A 271 -14.84 -2.70 -1.92
CA VAL A 271 -15.60 -1.66 -2.62
C VAL A 271 -14.66 -0.78 -3.43
N SER A 272 -15.12 -0.45 -4.63
CA SER A 272 -14.58 0.66 -5.42
C SER A 272 -15.66 1.74 -5.49
N PHE A 273 -15.29 3.00 -5.33
CA PHE A 273 -16.22 4.10 -5.49
C PHE A 273 -15.56 5.35 -6.04
N ALA A 274 -16.35 6.15 -6.73
CA ALA A 274 -15.97 7.46 -7.24
C ALA A 274 -16.90 8.52 -6.67
N VAL A 275 -16.37 9.71 -6.41
CA VAL A 275 -17.14 10.88 -6.03
C VAL A 275 -17.00 11.94 -7.12
N ARG A 276 -18.15 12.37 -7.66
CA ARG A 276 -18.26 13.38 -8.71
C ARG A 276 -19.12 14.55 -8.23
N TRP A 277 -18.69 15.78 -8.40
CA TRP A 277 -19.40 16.93 -7.85
C TRP A 277 -20.43 17.53 -8.81
N HIS A 278 -21.65 17.74 -8.31
CA HIS A 278 -22.73 18.46 -8.98
C HIS A 278 -23.13 19.68 -8.15
N GLY A 279 -22.40 20.79 -8.34
CA GLY A 279 -22.46 21.92 -7.42
C GLY A 279 -21.90 21.54 -6.06
N GLU A 280 -22.64 21.79 -4.99
CA GLU A 280 -22.23 21.45 -3.61
C GLU A 280 -22.49 19.98 -3.23
N ARG A 281 -23.18 19.22 -4.08
CA ARG A 281 -23.61 17.85 -3.79
C ARG A 281 -22.73 16.82 -4.52
N PRO A 282 -22.15 15.84 -3.81
CA PRO A 282 -21.42 14.75 -4.43
C PRO A 282 -22.38 13.67 -4.95
N ALA A 283 -22.17 13.21 -6.18
CA ALA A 283 -22.69 11.94 -6.68
C ALA A 283 -21.64 10.85 -6.41
N VAL A 284 -22.04 9.82 -5.67
CA VAL A 284 -21.22 8.63 -5.47
C VAL A 284 -21.59 7.59 -6.52
N LEU A 285 -20.60 6.95 -7.10
CA LEU A 285 -20.74 5.73 -7.90
C LEU A 285 -19.99 4.64 -7.17
N TRP A 286 -20.56 3.44 -7.06
CA TRP A 286 -19.91 2.33 -6.38
C TRP A 286 -20.04 1.01 -7.13
N GLU A 287 -19.11 0.12 -6.83
CA GLU A 287 -19.12 -1.29 -7.21
C GLU A 287 -18.48 -2.10 -6.08
N THR A 288 -19.10 -3.22 -5.71
CA THR A 288 -18.60 -4.14 -4.68
C THR A 288 -18.24 -5.49 -5.30
N THR A 289 -17.19 -6.11 -4.77
CA THR A 289 -16.83 -7.50 -5.06
C THR A 289 -16.93 -8.34 -3.79
N GLY A 290 -17.20 -9.63 -3.93
CA GLY A 290 -17.37 -10.56 -2.82
C GLY A 290 -18.83 -10.73 -2.38
N PRO A 291 -19.07 -11.25 -1.17
CA PRO A 291 -20.42 -11.43 -0.63
C PRO A 291 -21.20 -10.11 -0.56
N SER A 292 -22.49 -10.17 -0.88
CA SER A 292 -23.37 -9.00 -0.78
C SER A 292 -23.43 -8.47 0.65
N ALA A 293 -23.28 -7.16 0.80
CA ALA A 293 -23.39 -6.47 2.07
C ALA A 293 -24.05 -5.10 1.88
N THR A 294 -24.71 -4.61 2.93
CA THR A 294 -25.34 -3.29 2.91
C THR A 294 -24.29 -2.21 3.14
N LEU A 295 -24.05 -1.38 2.12
CA LEU A 295 -23.21 -0.19 2.20
C LEU A 295 -23.96 0.94 2.89
N THR A 296 -23.23 1.71 3.70
CA THR A 296 -23.69 2.92 4.37
C THR A 296 -22.66 4.05 4.20
N ALA A 297 -23.03 5.26 4.59
CA ALA A 297 -22.14 6.42 4.62
C ALA A 297 -22.50 7.32 5.80
N SER A 298 -22.26 6.82 7.01
CA SER A 298 -22.82 7.34 8.26
C SER A 298 -22.54 8.83 8.51
N ARG A 299 -21.36 9.30 8.09
CA ARG A 299 -20.95 10.72 8.18
C ARG A 299 -20.96 11.44 6.86
N ALA A 300 -20.56 10.79 5.76
CA ALA A 300 -20.53 11.43 4.44
C ALA A 300 -21.93 11.68 3.85
N ALA A 301 -22.89 10.79 4.12
CA ALA A 301 -24.28 10.92 3.70
C ALA A 301 -25.24 10.26 4.71
N PRO A 302 -25.51 10.91 5.85
CA PRO A 302 -26.38 10.35 6.88
C PRO A 302 -27.74 9.90 6.32
N GLY A 303 -28.11 8.66 6.60
CA GLY A 303 -29.36 8.04 6.12
C GLY A 303 -29.27 7.36 4.75
N TRP A 304 -28.15 7.50 4.02
CA TRP A 304 -27.92 6.72 2.81
C TRP A 304 -27.53 5.28 3.15
N THR A 305 -28.13 4.34 2.42
CA THR A 305 -27.85 2.90 2.52
C THR A 305 -28.19 2.22 1.19
N THR A 306 -27.48 1.14 0.85
CA THR A 306 -27.80 0.33 -0.34
C THR A 306 -27.28 -1.10 -0.18
N ASP A 307 -28.01 -2.06 -0.73
CA ASP A 307 -27.61 -3.47 -0.88
C ASP A 307 -27.24 -3.82 -2.33
N ARG A 308 -27.33 -2.85 -3.25
CA ARG A 308 -27.01 -3.07 -4.66
C ARG A 308 -25.50 -3.22 -4.82
N PRO A 309 -25.03 -4.23 -5.55
CA PRO A 309 -23.59 -4.45 -5.75
C PRO A 309 -22.94 -3.36 -6.59
N ALA A 310 -23.71 -2.62 -7.38
CA ALA A 310 -23.24 -1.42 -8.07
C ALA A 310 -24.37 -0.41 -8.24
N GLY A 311 -24.00 0.86 -8.40
CA GLY A 311 -24.96 1.92 -8.69
C GLY A 311 -24.38 3.31 -8.48
N ASP A 312 -25.28 4.29 -8.56
CA ASP A 312 -25.01 5.69 -8.32
C ASP A 312 -26.06 6.30 -7.37
N ALA A 313 -25.67 7.35 -6.64
CA ALA A 313 -26.56 8.10 -5.75
C ALA A 313 -26.05 9.52 -5.54
N LEU A 314 -26.96 10.50 -5.50
CA LEU A 314 -26.63 11.89 -5.18
C LEU A 314 -26.74 12.14 -3.67
N TRP A 315 -25.61 12.27 -3.01
CA TRP A 315 -25.51 12.55 -1.58
C TRP A 315 -25.89 14.01 -1.23
N PRO A 316 -26.22 14.29 0.06
CA PRO A 316 -26.37 15.66 0.53
C PRO A 316 -25.04 16.42 0.44
N ALA A 317 -25.10 17.75 0.41
CA ALA A 317 -23.90 18.57 0.51
C ALA A 317 -23.22 18.30 1.87
N PRO A 318 -21.88 18.19 1.92
CA PRO A 318 -21.17 18.00 3.18
C PRO A 318 -21.45 19.16 4.15
N GLY A 319 -21.73 18.84 5.41
CA GLY A 319 -21.93 19.85 6.44
C GLY A 319 -20.61 20.54 6.81
N ARG A 320 -20.61 21.88 6.90
CA ARG A 320 -19.42 22.68 7.28
C ARG A 320 -18.89 22.45 8.70
N ASN A 321 -19.60 21.76 9.58
CA ASN A 321 -19.19 21.53 10.97
C ASN A 321 -19.69 20.18 11.52
N ALA A 322 -18.78 19.25 11.79
CA ALA A 322 -18.91 18.41 12.97
C ALA A 322 -18.14 19.14 14.09
N SER A 323 -18.84 19.99 14.83
CA SER A 323 -18.30 20.64 16.02
C SER A 323 -17.78 19.57 16.99
N VAL A 324 -16.50 19.65 17.33
CA VAL A 324 -15.95 19.10 18.58
C VAL A 324 -16.88 19.59 19.69
N PRO A 325 -17.43 18.71 20.56
CA PRO A 325 -18.15 19.21 21.72
C PRO A 325 -17.17 20.00 22.57
N SER A 326 -17.29 21.33 22.50
CA SER A 326 -16.62 22.25 23.40
C SER A 326 -17.05 21.90 24.82
N GLY A 327 -16.16 21.21 25.54
CA GLY A 327 -16.27 21.04 26.97
C GLY A 327 -16.42 22.41 27.62
N SER A 328 -17.53 22.57 28.30
CA SER A 328 -17.94 23.77 29.02
C SER A 328 -16.83 24.32 29.91
N ASP A 329 -16.57 25.61 29.72
CA ASP A 329 -15.96 26.52 30.67
C ASP A 329 -16.63 26.36 32.05
N GLN A 330 -15.83 26.12 33.09
CA GLN A 330 -16.20 26.39 34.48
C GLN A 330 -15.05 27.17 35.11
N PRO A 331 -15.25 28.43 35.54
CA PRO A 331 -14.21 29.15 36.26
C PRO A 331 -14.14 28.63 37.70
N ALA A 332 -12.96 28.16 38.10
CA ALA A 332 -12.66 27.85 39.50
C ALA A 332 -12.47 29.16 40.28
N SER A 333 -13.43 29.46 41.16
CA SER A 333 -13.28 30.44 42.22
C SER A 333 -12.34 29.88 43.29
N PHE A 334 -11.22 30.55 43.54
CA PHE A 334 -10.37 30.29 44.70
C PHE A 334 -10.91 31.03 45.94
N SER A 335 -11.01 30.31 47.06
CA SER A 335 -11.01 30.83 48.43
C SER A 335 -9.96 30.05 49.20
#